data_AF-A0A843UMQ6-F1
#
_entry.id   AF-A0A843UMQ6-F1
#
_cell.length_a   1.000
_cell.length_b   1.000
_cell.length_c   1.000
_cell.angle_alpha   90.00
_cell.angle_beta   90.00
_cell.angle_gamma   90.00
#
_symmetry.space_group_name_H-M   'P 1'
#
loop_
_entity.id
_entity.type
_entity.pdbx_description
1 polymer ?
#
loop_
_entity_poly.entity_id
_entity_poly.type
_entity_poly.pdbx_seq_one_letter_code
_entity_poly.pdbx_strand_id
1 'polypeptide(L)'
;MHPLAQDMPLGHRWNVPRVEINNPRHVLRIYRSEFDHQEDYRVRWEPYTSDILEMLPAVSRQASHLWLSQVPLLSSSIVEMHVSDRVLRQFGRV
;
A
#
# COMPACT_ATOMS: atom_id res chain seq x y z
N MET A 1 -15.57 10.81 -24.73
CA MET A 1 -15.19 10.10 -23.49
C MET A 1 -13.71 9.75 -23.61
N HIS A 2 -12.87 10.17 -22.66
CA HIS A 2 -11.42 10.01 -22.76
C HIS A 2 -10.99 8.69 -22.08
N PRO A 3 -10.17 7.82 -22.71
CA PRO A 3 -9.69 6.58 -22.10
C PRO A 3 -8.57 6.90 -21.11
N LEU A 4 -8.91 7.38 -19.92
CA LEU A 4 -7.94 7.74 -18.87
C LEU A 4 -7.74 6.63 -17.82
N ALA A 5 -8.52 5.55 -17.89
CA ALA A 5 -8.60 4.60 -16.79
C ALA A 5 -7.49 3.53 -16.81
N GLN A 6 -7.00 3.10 -17.97
CA GLN A 6 -6.18 1.88 -18.06
C GLN A 6 -4.74 2.06 -17.54
N ASP A 7 -4.20 3.28 -17.61
CA ASP A 7 -2.81 3.59 -17.23
C ASP A 7 -2.66 4.30 -15.88
N MET A 8 -3.77 4.65 -15.21
CA MET A 8 -3.69 5.25 -13.87
C MET A 8 -3.55 4.18 -12.78
N PRO A 9 -2.78 4.46 -11.70
CA PRO A 9 -2.72 3.58 -10.53
C PRO A 9 -4.12 3.19 -10.05
N LEU A 10 -4.31 1.95 -9.62
CA LEU A 10 -5.62 1.43 -9.23
C LEU A 10 -6.33 2.30 -8.18
N GLY A 11 -5.58 2.88 -7.24
CA GLY A 11 -6.13 3.82 -6.24
C GLY A 11 -6.74 5.09 -6.84
N HIS A 12 -6.27 5.56 -8.01
CA HIS A 12 -6.85 6.70 -8.71
C HIS A 12 -8.14 6.34 -9.47
N ARG A 13 -8.40 5.05 -9.70
CA ARG A 13 -9.64 4.56 -10.31
C ARG A 13 -10.77 4.43 -9.30
N TRP A 14 -10.50 4.66 -8.02
CA TRP A 14 -11.49 4.61 -6.96
C TRP A 14 -12.51 5.75 -7.13
N ASN A 15 -13.58 5.47 -7.88
CA ASN A 15 -14.64 6.42 -8.23
C ASN A 15 -15.84 6.30 -7.28
N VAL A 16 -15.59 6.07 -6.00
CA VAL A 16 -16.62 6.14 -4.96
C VAL A 16 -16.66 7.58 -4.46
N PRO A 17 -17.84 8.22 -4.34
CA PRO A 17 -17.95 9.54 -3.73
C PRO A 17 -17.21 9.56 -2.41
N ARG A 18 -16.38 10.58 -2.18
CA ARG A 18 -15.73 10.77 -0.90
C ARG A 18 -16.82 11.03 0.15
N VAL A 19 -17.15 10.00 0.90
CA VAL A 19 -18.13 10.10 1.99
C VAL A 19 -17.43 10.75 3.19
N GLU A 20 -17.80 12.00 3.51
CA GLU A 20 -17.31 12.70 4.71
C GLU A 20 -18.26 12.59 5.91
N ILE A 21 -19.40 11.92 5.74
CA ILE A 21 -20.36 11.63 6.81
C ILE A 21 -19.68 10.65 7.80
N ASN A 22 -19.66 10.99 9.09
CA ASN A 22 -18.89 10.28 10.12
C ASN A 22 -17.38 10.22 9.87
N ASN A 23 -16.78 11.31 9.38
CA ASN A 23 -15.34 11.40 9.15
C ASN A 23 -14.53 10.87 10.36
N PRO A 24 -13.87 9.71 10.22
CA PRO A 24 -13.21 9.03 11.32
C PRO A 24 -11.91 9.72 11.74
N ARG A 25 -11.67 10.99 11.37
CA ARG A 25 -10.50 11.76 11.82
C ARG A 25 -10.27 11.66 13.33
N HIS A 26 -11.34 11.63 14.12
CA HIS A 26 -11.29 11.42 15.57
C HIS A 26 -10.90 9.98 15.99
N VAL A 27 -11.19 8.98 15.17
CA VAL A 27 -10.78 7.58 15.36
C VAL A 27 -9.54 7.17 14.55
N LEU A 28 -8.93 8.06 13.76
CA LEU A 28 -7.66 7.76 13.07
C LEU A 28 -6.57 7.34 14.06
N ARG A 29 -6.55 7.97 15.24
CA ARG A 29 -5.68 7.57 16.34
C ARG A 29 -5.96 6.14 16.80
N ILE A 30 -7.23 5.74 16.84
CA ILE A 30 -7.63 4.37 17.19
C ILE A 30 -7.19 3.41 16.10
N TYR A 31 -7.50 3.65 14.84
CA TYR A 31 -7.07 2.77 13.74
C TYR A 31 -5.55 2.63 13.66
N ARG A 32 -4.80 3.73 13.82
CA ARG A 32 -3.34 3.68 13.90
C ARG A 32 -2.87 2.81 15.06
N SER A 33 -3.42 3.04 16.26
CA SER A 33 -3.13 2.20 17.43
C SER A 33 -3.43 0.73 17.18
N GLU A 34 -4.55 0.39 16.55
CA GLU A 34 -4.88 -1.00 16.21
C GLU A 34 -3.88 -1.61 15.23
N PHE A 35 -3.44 -0.85 14.21
CA PHE A 35 -2.39 -1.29 13.30
C PHE A 35 -1.02 -1.43 13.99
N ASP A 36 -0.68 -0.52 14.89
CA ASP A 36 0.58 -0.56 15.66
C ASP A 36 0.62 -1.78 16.60
N HIS A 37 -0.52 -2.16 17.17
CA HIS A 37 -0.66 -3.35 18.03
C HIS A 37 -1.05 -4.60 17.25
N GLN A 38 -1.02 -4.56 15.91
CA GLN A 38 -1.43 -5.68 15.09
C GLN A 38 -0.40 -6.82 15.18
N GLU A 39 -0.85 -7.97 15.67
CA GLU A 39 -0.04 -9.19 15.73
C GLU A 39 0.05 -9.88 14.37
N ASP A 40 1.11 -10.66 14.17
CA ASP A 40 1.45 -11.27 12.87
C ASP A 40 0.38 -12.19 12.28
N TYR A 41 -0.49 -12.76 13.12
CA TYR A 41 -1.57 -13.65 12.69
C TYR A 41 -2.87 -12.91 12.35
N ARG A 42 -3.01 -11.62 12.74
CA ARG A 42 -4.25 -10.86 12.52
C ARG A 42 -4.41 -10.37 11.09
N VAL A 43 -3.31 -10.29 10.34
CA VAL A 43 -3.32 -9.99 8.90
C VAL A 43 -2.56 -11.07 8.15
N ARG A 44 -3.27 -11.71 7.22
CA ARG A 44 -2.69 -12.63 6.26
C ARG A 44 -2.29 -11.84 5.02
N TRP A 45 -0.99 -11.71 4.81
CA TRP A 45 -0.42 -11.15 3.59
C TRP A 45 -0.32 -12.26 2.54
N GLU A 46 -1.21 -12.23 1.55
CA GLU A 46 -1.17 -13.18 0.44
C GLU A 46 -0.34 -12.61 -0.72
N PRO A 47 0.52 -13.42 -1.35
CA PRO A 47 1.27 -12.96 -2.51
C PRO A 47 0.33 -12.47 -3.63
N TYR A 48 0.69 -11.35 -4.26
CA TYR A 48 0.03 -10.91 -5.47
C TYR A 48 0.15 -11.99 -6.55
N THR A 49 -0.97 -12.30 -7.18
CA THR A 49 -1.00 -13.21 -8.32
C THR A 49 -0.39 -12.55 -9.56
N SER A 50 -0.01 -13.36 -10.55
CA SER A 50 0.42 -12.86 -11.87
C SER A 50 -0.59 -11.88 -12.45
N ASP A 51 -1.87 -12.22 -12.36
CA ASP A 51 -2.97 -11.44 -12.92
C ASP A 51 -3.03 -10.05 -12.28
N ILE A 52 -2.85 -9.94 -10.96
CA ILE A 52 -2.81 -8.66 -10.24
C ILE A 52 -1.62 -7.82 -10.72
N LEU A 53 -0.44 -8.44 -10.85
CA LEU A 53 0.76 -7.74 -11.30
C LEU A 53 0.62 -7.25 -12.75
N GLU A 54 -0.03 -8.04 -13.61
CA GLU A 54 -0.35 -7.71 -15.00
C GLU A 54 -1.42 -6.62 -15.14
N MET A 55 -2.25 -6.40 -14.12
CA MET A 55 -3.19 -5.29 -14.05
C MET A 55 -2.55 -3.95 -13.63
N LEU A 56 -1.35 -3.98 -13.03
CA LEU A 56 -0.67 -2.76 -12.59
C LEU A 56 -0.27 -1.91 -13.81
N PRO A 57 -0.47 -0.59 -13.80
CA PRO A 57 0.05 0.28 -14.84
C PRO A 57 1.56 0.18 -15.01
N ALA A 58 2.06 0.47 -16.22
CA ALA A 58 3.49 0.44 -16.52
C ALA A 58 4.31 1.33 -15.57
N VAL A 59 3.79 2.52 -15.23
CA VAL A 59 4.42 3.44 -14.27
C VAL A 59 4.61 2.81 -12.88
N SER A 60 3.67 1.97 -12.44
CA SER A 60 3.79 1.27 -11.16
C SER A 60 4.89 0.22 -11.19
N ARG A 61 5.15 -0.40 -12.35
CA ARG A 61 6.18 -1.44 -12.53
C ARG A 61 7.57 -0.90 -12.83
N GLN A 62 7.71 0.37 -13.24
CA GLN A 62 8.99 0.97 -13.63
C GLN A 62 10.07 0.84 -12.53
N ALA A 63 9.65 0.86 -11.26
CA ALA A 63 10.53 0.71 -10.10
C ALA A 63 10.37 -0.65 -9.39
N SER A 64 9.97 -1.72 -10.11
CA SER A 64 9.72 -3.02 -9.47
C SER A 64 10.93 -3.64 -8.79
N HIS A 65 12.13 -3.34 -9.29
CA HIS A 65 13.40 -3.71 -8.65
C HIS A 65 13.59 -3.10 -7.25
N LEU A 66 12.86 -2.04 -6.90
CA LEU A 66 12.88 -1.39 -5.59
C LEU A 66 11.77 -1.87 -4.66
N TRP A 67 10.77 -2.60 -5.14
CA TRP A 67 9.61 -3.01 -4.33
C TRP A 67 10.00 -3.84 -3.10
N LEU A 68 11.13 -4.54 -3.19
CA LEU A 68 11.64 -5.41 -2.12
C LEU A 68 12.82 -4.77 -1.36
N SER A 69 13.07 -3.47 -1.58
CA SER A 69 14.18 -2.79 -0.93
C SER A 69 13.90 -2.55 0.56
N GLN A 70 14.92 -2.87 1.38
CA GLN A 70 14.96 -2.57 2.80
C GLN A 70 15.96 -1.42 2.99
N VAL A 71 15.44 -0.19 2.92
CA VAL A 71 16.24 1.03 2.95
C VAL A 71 15.70 1.99 4.01
N PRO A 72 16.53 2.87 4.59
CA PRO A 72 16.04 3.96 5.42
C PRO A 72 15.17 4.91 4.59
N LEU A 73 13.99 5.24 5.10
CA LEU A 73 13.13 6.31 4.60
C LEU A 73 13.53 7.62 5.29
N LEU A 74 13.61 8.69 4.49
CA LEU A 74 13.95 10.02 4.97
C LEU A 74 12.70 10.90 4.93
N SER A 75 12.31 11.43 6.09
CA SER A 75 11.21 12.41 6.19
C SER A 75 11.67 13.66 6.93
N SER A 76 12.00 14.71 6.17
CA SER A 76 12.46 16.06 6.58
C SER A 76 13.70 16.09 7.50
N SER A 77 13.67 15.42 8.65
CA SER A 77 14.77 15.29 9.62
C SER A 77 14.80 13.94 10.36
N ILE A 78 13.90 13.01 10.03
CA ILE A 78 13.81 11.69 10.67
C ILE A 78 14.24 10.63 9.68
N VAL A 79 15.14 9.76 10.13
CA VAL A 79 15.49 8.52 9.44
C VAL A 79 14.67 7.40 10.07
N GLU A 80 13.78 6.80 9.29
CA GLU A 80 12.96 5.67 9.73
C GLU A 80 13.35 4.44 8.90
N MET A 81 13.70 3.34 9.56
CA MET A 81 13.99 2.10 8.83
C MET A 81 12.70 1.54 8.23
N HIS A 82 12.71 1.26 6.93
CA HIS A 82 11.60 0.56 6.29
C HIS A 82 11.60 -0.91 6.73
N VAL A 83 10.88 -1.22 7.81
CA VAL A 83 10.70 -2.60 8.32
C VAL A 83 9.62 -3.31 7.50
N SER A 84 9.97 -3.60 6.24
CA SER A 84 9.01 -4.07 5.25
C SER A 84 8.70 -5.56 5.32
N ASP A 85 9.32 -6.33 6.22
CA ASP A 85 9.23 -7.80 6.28
C ASP A 85 7.78 -8.31 6.21
N ARG A 86 6.86 -7.65 6.95
CA ARG A 86 5.45 -8.02 6.93
C ARG A 86 4.79 -7.77 5.57
N VAL A 87 5.07 -6.62 4.96
CA VAL A 87 4.52 -6.19 3.66
C VAL A 87 5.13 -7.01 2.52
N LEU A 88 6.40 -7.40 2.61
CA LEU A 88 7.09 -8.18 1.58
C LEU A 88 6.48 -9.59 1.37
N ARG A 89 5.72 -10.11 2.34
CA ARG A 89 4.93 -11.34 2.19
C ARG A 89 3.93 -11.26 1.02
N GLN A 90 3.43 -10.07 0.67
CA GLN A 90 2.60 -9.87 -0.52
C GLN A 90 3.35 -10.05 -1.85
N PHE A 91 4.66 -10.23 -1.82
CA PHE A 91 5.48 -10.58 -2.98
C PHE A 91 6.08 -11.99 -2.85
N GLY A 92 5.56 -12.81 -1.93
CA GLY A 92 6.02 -14.19 -1.71
C GLY A 92 7.35 -14.32 -0.96
N ARG A 93 7.81 -13.26 -0.28
CA ARG A 93 8.95 -13.34 0.64
C ARG A 93 8.50 -13.93 1.97
N VAL A 94 9.27 -14.87 2.53
CA VAL A 94 9.06 -15.47 3.85
C VAL A 94 10.10 -14.93 4.81
#